data_AF-A0A2S5GEF8-F1
#
_entry.id   AF-A0A2S5GEF8-F1
#
_cell.length_a   1.000
_cell.length_b   1.000
_cell.length_c   1.000
_cell.angle_alpha   90.00
_cell.angle_beta   90.00
_cell.angle_gamma   90.00
#
_symmetry.space_group_name_H-M   'P 1'
#
loop_
_entity.id
_entity.type
_entity.pdbx_description
1 polymer ?
#
loop_
_entity_poly.entity_id
_entity_poly.type
_entity_poly.pdbx_seq_one_letter_code
_entity_poly.pdbx_strand_id
1 'polypeptide(L)'
;MNKNPIIPFLLIMVLGFGVVFFMSVQGLNQAEEHAEEEEGGGEEAGGGDFDPEAHYQSTCIGCHGEAYEGGSGPSLIGVGENLEVDEIKDIMLNGRGAMPGGQVDEENADAMAEWVAQIGSEEEGGGEGAEEGGEEGGEEGADEGGEDSEE
;
A
#
# COMPACT_ATOMS: atom_id res chain seq x y z
N MET A 1 49.55 31.18 -23.71
CA MET A 1 48.49 30.19 -23.43
C MET A 1 47.71 30.70 -22.22
N ASN A 2 46.62 31.43 -22.45
CA ASN A 2 45.82 32.02 -21.38
C ASN A 2 44.80 30.98 -20.93
N LYS A 3 45.19 30.19 -19.93
CA LYS A 3 44.33 29.16 -19.35
C LYS A 3 43.49 29.85 -18.28
N ASN A 4 42.33 30.35 -18.67
CA ASN A 4 41.42 30.96 -17.71
C ASN A 4 40.79 29.84 -16.87
N PRO A 5 41.03 29.82 -15.55
CA PRO A 5 40.51 28.78 -14.67
C PRO A 5 38.98 28.77 -14.62
N ILE A 6 38.32 29.82 -15.11
CA ILE A 6 36.86 29.92 -15.24
C ILE A 6 36.30 29.04 -16.37
N ILE A 7 37.08 28.75 -17.42
CA ILE A 7 36.63 27.94 -18.56
C ILE A 7 36.20 26.51 -18.15
N PRO A 8 36.97 25.75 -17.33
CA PRO A 8 36.51 24.45 -16.86
C PRO A 8 35.28 24.52 -15.94
N PHE A 9 35.16 25.57 -15.11
CA PHE A 9 33.96 25.74 -14.27
C PHE A 9 32.70 26.04 -15.09
N LEU A 10 32.82 26.87 -16.14
CA LEU A 10 31.69 27.13 -17.04
C LEU A 10 31.31 25.89 -17.86
N LEU A 11 32.27 25.05 -18.25
CA LEU A 11 31.97 23.79 -18.93
C LEU A 11 31.20 22.82 -18.02
N ILE A 12 31.60 22.68 -16.76
CA ILE A 12 30.93 21.79 -15.80
C ILE A 12 29.54 22.30 -15.45
N MET A 13 29.36 23.62 -15.28
CA MET A 13 28.06 24.22 -14.99
C MET A 13 27.06 24.02 -16.14
N VAL A 14 27.50 24.23 -17.39
CA VAL A 14 26.62 24.05 -18.57
C VAL A 14 26.32 22.57 -18.82
N LEU A 15 27.31 21.69 -18.65
CA LEU A 15 27.12 20.25 -18.81
C LEU A 15 26.22 19.67 -17.71
N GLY A 16 26.40 20.09 -16.46
CA GLY A 16 25.58 19.65 -15.32
C GLY A 16 24.12 20.12 -15.45
N PHE A 17 23.91 21.40 -15.76
CA PHE A 17 22.56 21.92 -15.97
C PHE A 17 21.88 21.28 -17.19
N GLY A 18 22.64 20.96 -18.24
CA GLY A 18 22.14 20.25 -19.42
C GLY A 18 21.67 18.83 -19.11
N VAL A 19 22.41 18.08 -18.29
CA VAL A 19 22.02 16.71 -17.89
C VAL A 19 20.79 16.72 -16.99
N VAL A 20 20.73 17.59 -15.99
CA VAL A 20 19.57 17.72 -15.09
C VAL A 20 18.32 18.15 -15.87
N PHE A 21 18.43 19.16 -16.74
CA PHE A 21 17.31 19.61 -17.55
C PHE A 21 16.83 18.54 -18.55
N PHE A 22 17.75 17.77 -19.13
CA PHE A 22 17.40 16.69 -20.06
C PHE A 22 16.73 15.49 -19.36
N MET A 23 17.19 15.12 -18.16
CA MET A 23 16.49 14.12 -17.35
C MET A 23 15.14 14.63 -16.86
N SER A 24 15.01 15.90 -16.51
CA SER A 24 13.73 16.49 -16.08
C SER A 24 12.69 16.53 -17.21
N VAL A 25 13.08 16.81 -18.47
CA VAL A 25 12.13 16.77 -19.61
C VAL A 25 11.72 15.33 -19.98
N GLN A 26 12.60 14.34 -19.76
CA GLN A 26 12.24 12.92 -19.89
C GLN A 26 11.45 12.39 -18.68
N GLY A 27 11.67 12.95 -17.50
CA GLY A 27 10.84 12.72 -16.30
C GLY A 27 9.43 13.19 -16.56
N LEU A 28 9.24 14.44 -17.02
CA LEU A 28 7.90 14.99 -17.27
C LEU A 28 7.11 14.37 -18.44
N ASN A 29 7.76 13.65 -19.37
CA ASN A 29 7.06 12.85 -20.39
C ASN A 29 6.72 11.43 -19.89
N GLN A 30 7.41 10.93 -18.85
CA GLN A 30 7.00 9.74 -18.09
C GLN A 30 6.11 10.11 -16.89
N ALA A 31 5.99 11.40 -16.51
CA ALA A 31 5.22 11.86 -15.36
C ALA A 31 3.70 11.93 -15.59
N GLU A 32 3.21 11.59 -16.79
CA GLU A 32 1.79 11.28 -16.99
C GLU A 32 1.52 9.78 -16.73
N GLU A 33 2.57 8.97 -16.53
CA GLU A 33 2.51 7.51 -16.27
C GLU A 33 3.24 7.06 -15.00
N HIS A 34 4.08 7.87 -14.32
CA HIS A 34 4.45 7.68 -12.90
C HIS A 34 5.48 8.72 -12.37
N ALA A 35 5.25 9.14 -11.12
CA ALA A 35 6.23 9.48 -10.07
C ALA A 35 7.45 10.40 -10.34
N GLU A 36 7.55 11.49 -9.56
CA GLU A 36 8.82 12.04 -9.05
C GLU A 36 8.60 12.29 -7.53
N GLU A 37 8.79 11.28 -6.68
CA GLU A 37 10.02 10.95 -5.90
C GLU A 37 9.83 11.44 -4.44
N GLU A 38 9.65 10.55 -3.46
CA GLU A 38 10.61 9.50 -3.09
C GLU A 38 10.08 8.06 -3.05
N GLU A 39 10.79 7.21 -3.80
CA GLU A 39 11.21 5.82 -3.49
C GLU A 39 10.15 4.78 -3.09
N GLY A 40 9.63 4.05 -4.10
CA GLY A 40 9.00 2.74 -3.89
C GLY A 40 7.87 2.43 -4.87
N GLY A 41 8.22 2.19 -6.14
CA GLY A 41 7.26 1.97 -7.22
C GLY A 41 6.43 0.69 -7.12
N GLY A 42 5.23 0.76 -7.71
CA GLY A 42 4.35 -0.38 -7.93
C GLY A 42 2.97 0.06 -8.39
N GLU A 43 2.86 0.54 -9.64
CA GLU A 43 1.56 0.61 -10.31
C GLU A 43 1.00 -0.81 -10.51
N GLU A 44 -0.32 -0.90 -10.31
CA GLU A 44 -1.26 -1.98 -10.65
C GLU A 44 -1.66 -2.95 -9.52
N ALA A 45 -2.64 -2.52 -8.72
CA ALA A 45 -3.80 -3.34 -8.36
C ALA A 45 -5.06 -2.63 -8.88
N GLY A 46 -5.58 -3.11 -10.02
CA GLY A 46 -6.69 -2.49 -10.73
C GLY A 46 -7.98 -2.51 -9.92
N GLY A 47 -8.54 -1.33 -9.67
CA GLY A 47 -9.82 -1.20 -8.98
C GLY A 47 -10.25 0.20 -8.56
N GLY A 48 -9.57 1.27 -9.00
CA GLY A 48 -9.92 2.66 -8.69
C GLY A 48 -9.15 3.23 -7.51
N ASP A 49 -8.21 4.14 -7.80
CA ASP A 49 -7.58 5.18 -6.95
C ASP A 49 -7.22 4.85 -5.47
N PHE A 50 -7.19 3.59 -5.04
CA PHE A 50 -6.83 3.22 -3.68
C PHE A 50 -5.34 2.96 -3.58
N ASP A 51 -4.63 3.87 -2.90
CA ASP A 51 -3.22 3.74 -2.59
C ASP A 51 -3.06 3.17 -1.16
N PRO A 52 -2.67 1.89 -1.02
CA PRO A 52 -2.54 1.25 0.28
C PRO A 52 -1.40 1.82 1.12
N GLU A 53 -0.33 2.31 0.50
CA GLU A 53 0.79 2.95 1.19
C GLU A 53 0.36 4.31 1.74
N ALA A 54 -0.33 5.14 0.94
CA ALA A 54 -0.85 6.41 1.44
C ALA A 54 -1.87 6.22 2.58
N HIS A 55 -2.75 5.21 2.48
CA HIS A 55 -3.71 4.91 3.54
C HIS A 55 -3.03 4.36 4.80
N TYR A 56 -1.95 3.58 4.65
CA TYR A 56 -1.12 3.14 5.77
C TYR A 56 -0.54 4.34 6.53
N GLN A 57 0.03 5.30 5.80
CA GLN A 57 0.62 6.50 6.37
C GLN A 57 -0.42 7.37 7.09
N SER A 58 -1.67 7.43 6.60
CA SER A 58 -2.71 8.22 7.25
C SER A 58 -3.31 7.54 8.48
N THR A 59 -3.45 6.22 8.46
CA THR A 59 -4.35 5.49 9.39
C THR A 59 -3.60 4.52 10.30
N CYS A 60 -2.58 3.83 9.79
CA CYS A 60 -1.99 2.66 10.43
C CYS A 60 -0.67 2.98 11.17
N ILE A 61 0.06 3.98 10.69
CA ILE A 61 1.39 4.38 11.17
C ILE A 61 1.45 4.64 12.68
N GLY A 62 0.37 5.20 13.25
CA GLY A 62 0.32 5.55 14.67
C GLY A 62 0.40 4.35 15.62
N CYS A 63 0.09 3.16 15.12
CA CYS A 63 0.18 1.92 15.89
C CYS A 63 1.28 0.98 15.39
N HIS A 64 1.48 0.90 14.08
CA HIS A 64 2.38 -0.07 13.45
C HIS A 64 3.75 0.49 13.04
N GLY A 65 4.00 1.79 13.26
CA GLY A 65 5.31 2.42 13.02
C GLY A 65 5.49 2.90 11.58
N GLU A 66 6.44 3.82 11.36
CA GLU A 66 6.72 4.40 10.04
C GLU A 66 7.38 3.39 9.10
N ALA A 67 8.14 2.44 9.66
CA ALA A 67 8.85 1.40 8.93
C ALA A 67 8.29 0.01 9.23
N TYR A 68 7.01 -0.09 9.60
CA TYR A 68 6.31 -1.35 9.90
C TYR A 68 6.85 -2.12 11.11
N GLU A 69 7.75 -1.50 11.87
CA GLU A 69 8.48 -2.12 12.97
C GLU A 69 7.61 -2.38 14.21
N GLY A 70 6.39 -1.84 14.21
CA GLY A 70 5.46 -1.90 15.32
C GLY A 70 5.67 -0.79 16.36
N GLY A 71 4.85 -0.82 17.39
CA GLY A 71 4.92 0.14 18.49
C GLY A 71 3.81 -0.10 19.48
N SER A 72 2.65 0.50 19.22
CA SER A 72 1.42 0.21 19.98
C SER A 72 0.77 -1.10 19.49
N GLY A 73 0.88 -1.37 18.19
CA GLY A 73 0.56 -2.65 17.55
C GLY A 73 1.82 -3.47 17.27
N PRO A 74 1.66 -4.75 16.87
CA PRO A 74 2.76 -5.61 16.47
C PRO A 74 3.45 -5.14 15.18
N SER A 75 4.67 -5.62 14.95
CA SER A 75 5.37 -5.45 13.67
C SER A 75 4.59 -6.09 12.53
N LEU A 76 4.54 -5.43 11.37
CA LEU A 76 3.95 -5.96 10.14
C LEU A 76 5.00 -6.57 9.20
N ILE A 77 6.29 -6.37 9.48
CA ILE A 77 7.39 -7.02 8.77
C ILE A 77 7.27 -8.55 8.91
N GLY A 78 7.17 -9.25 7.79
CA GLY A 78 7.02 -10.70 7.69
C GLY A 78 5.62 -11.20 8.08
N VAL A 79 4.60 -10.33 8.11
CA VAL A 79 3.26 -10.74 8.55
C VAL A 79 2.63 -11.77 7.60
N GLY A 80 2.88 -11.69 6.30
CA GLY A 80 2.43 -12.68 5.32
C GLY A 80 3.07 -14.06 5.47
N GLU A 81 4.15 -14.20 6.25
CA GLU A 81 4.71 -15.52 6.60
C GLU A 81 3.90 -16.22 7.69
N ASN A 82 3.13 -15.45 8.47
CA ASN A 82 2.42 -15.92 9.65
C ASN A 82 0.89 -15.93 9.47
N LEU A 83 0.38 -15.09 8.58
CA LEU A 83 -1.05 -14.91 8.31
C LEU A 83 -1.31 -14.93 6.81
N GLU A 84 -2.40 -15.56 6.40
CA GLU A 84 -2.86 -15.52 5.01
C GLU A 84 -3.55 -14.17 4.70
N VAL A 85 -3.60 -13.80 3.41
CA VAL A 85 -4.21 -12.53 2.94
C VAL A 85 -5.65 -12.38 3.44
N ASP A 86 -6.45 -13.45 3.39
CA ASP A 86 -7.83 -13.43 3.88
C ASP A 86 -7.93 -13.20 5.40
N GLU A 87 -6.98 -13.74 6.18
CA GLU A 87 -6.91 -13.49 7.62
C GLU A 87 -6.51 -12.03 7.91
N ILE A 88 -5.60 -11.47 7.12
CA ILE A 88 -5.19 -10.07 7.22
C ILE A 88 -6.38 -9.15 6.93
N LYS A 89 -7.14 -9.43 5.86
CA LYS A 89 -8.38 -8.72 5.51
C LYS A 89 -9.40 -8.80 6.64
N ASP A 90 -9.66 -10.00 7.18
CA ASP A 90 -10.60 -10.17 8.28
C ASP A 90 -10.21 -9.35 9.52
N ILE A 91 -8.91 -9.31 9.84
CA ILE A 91 -8.39 -8.50 10.95
C ILE A 91 -8.56 -7.00 10.69
N MET A 92 -8.42 -6.53 9.44
CA MET A 92 -8.62 -5.11 9.09
C MET A 92 -10.08 -4.69 9.19
N LEU A 93 -11.01 -5.58 8.81
CA LEU A 93 -12.45 -5.33 8.84
C LEU A 93 -13.04 -5.50 10.23
N ASN A 94 -12.74 -6.61 10.90
CA ASN A 94 -13.35 -6.98 12.19
C ASN A 94 -12.51 -6.56 13.40
N GLY A 95 -11.23 -6.24 13.19
CA GLY A 95 -10.30 -5.90 14.25
C GLY A 95 -9.78 -7.15 14.99
N ARG A 96 -8.72 -6.98 15.76
CA ARG A 96 -8.14 -8.05 16.59
C ARG A 96 -7.55 -7.53 17.88
N GLY A 97 -8.12 -7.97 19.00
CA GLY A 97 -7.64 -7.62 20.33
C GLY A 97 -7.73 -6.11 20.59
N ALA A 98 -6.59 -5.43 20.52
CA ALA A 98 -6.50 -3.97 20.68
C ALA A 98 -6.60 -3.19 19.36
N MET A 99 -6.49 -3.87 18.21
CA MET A 99 -6.67 -3.26 16.90
C MET A 99 -8.17 -3.13 16.61
N PRO A 100 -8.70 -1.90 16.43
CA PRO A 100 -10.09 -1.70 16.05
C PRO A 100 -10.35 -2.20 14.63
N GLY A 101 -11.56 -2.69 14.36
CA GLY A 101 -12.01 -3.02 13.01
C GLY A 101 -12.40 -1.78 12.20
N GLY A 102 -12.73 -1.98 10.93
CA GLY A 102 -13.19 -0.95 10.00
C GLY A 102 -12.11 0.08 9.66
N GLN A 103 -10.85 -0.32 9.60
CA GLN A 103 -9.75 0.58 9.24
C GLN A 103 -9.66 0.83 7.73
N VAL A 104 -10.26 -0.05 6.94
CA VAL A 104 -10.29 -0.02 5.48
C VAL A 104 -11.71 -0.38 5.05
N ASP A 105 -12.21 0.24 3.99
CA ASP A 105 -13.48 -0.13 3.38
C ASP A 105 -13.39 -1.54 2.77
N GLU A 106 -14.49 -2.31 2.79
CA GLU A 106 -14.53 -3.69 2.27
C GLU A 106 -14.05 -3.78 0.81
N GLU A 107 -14.36 -2.76 0.01
CA GLU A 107 -13.99 -2.66 -1.41
C GLU A 107 -12.46 -2.54 -1.63
N ASN A 108 -11.73 -2.02 -0.63
CA ASN A 108 -10.30 -1.77 -0.67
C ASN A 108 -9.49 -2.72 0.24
N ALA A 109 -10.19 -3.55 1.01
CA ALA A 109 -9.58 -4.40 2.03
C ALA A 109 -8.72 -5.51 1.42
N ASP A 110 -9.11 -6.05 0.26
CA ASP A 110 -8.31 -7.04 -0.48
C ASP A 110 -6.96 -6.43 -0.91
N ALA A 111 -6.97 -5.28 -1.58
CA ALA A 111 -5.76 -4.59 -2.03
C ALA A 111 -4.83 -4.22 -0.85
N MET A 112 -5.40 -3.74 0.26
CA MET A 112 -4.61 -3.45 1.46
C MET A 112 -4.01 -4.72 2.07
N ALA A 113 -4.78 -5.81 2.16
CA ALA A 113 -4.32 -7.05 2.79
C ALA A 113 -3.18 -7.70 1.98
N GLU A 114 -3.31 -7.70 0.65
CA GLU A 114 -2.25 -8.17 -0.27
C GLU A 114 -0.98 -7.34 -0.13
N TRP A 115 -1.11 -6.02 -0.03
CA TRP A 115 0.02 -5.13 0.17
C TRP A 115 0.69 -5.38 1.53
N VAL A 116 -0.07 -5.48 2.62
CA VAL A 116 0.45 -5.74 3.97
C VAL A 116 1.14 -7.10 4.07
N ALA A 117 0.60 -8.14 3.41
CA ALA A 117 1.20 -9.47 3.42
C ALA A 117 2.62 -9.49 2.83
N GLN A 118 2.93 -8.57 1.91
CA GLN A 118 4.23 -8.52 1.24
C GLN A 118 5.31 -7.79 2.04
N ILE A 119 4.94 -7.05 3.09
CA ILE A 119 5.88 -6.30 3.93
C ILE A 119 6.87 -7.27 4.58
N GLY A 120 8.17 -7.14 4.29
CA GLY A 120 9.26 -7.88 4.95
C GLY A 120 9.67 -9.23 4.34
N SER A 121 9.14 -9.62 3.19
CA SER A 121 9.58 -10.80 2.44
C SER A 121 10.77 -10.46 1.50
N GLU A 122 11.99 -10.40 2.02
CA GLU A 122 13.17 -9.85 1.31
C GLU A 122 13.76 -10.77 0.20
N GLU A 123 13.23 -10.69 -1.03
CA GLU A 123 13.87 -10.64 -2.39
C GLU A 123 12.81 -11.04 -3.45
N GLU A 124 12.23 -10.05 -4.16
CA GLU A 124 11.36 -10.23 -5.37
C GLU A 124 10.30 -11.35 -5.29
N GLY A 125 9.75 -11.60 -4.11
CA GLY A 125 8.98 -12.80 -3.80
C GLY A 125 7.47 -12.56 -3.72
N GLY A 126 6.83 -12.22 -4.84
CA GLY A 126 5.37 -12.24 -4.98
C GLY A 126 4.94 -13.41 -5.85
N GLY A 127 5.17 -14.62 -5.33
CA GLY A 127 4.97 -15.88 -6.04
C GLY A 127 3.54 -16.08 -6.53
N GLU A 128 3.47 -16.41 -7.81
CA GLU A 128 2.36 -16.99 -8.56
C GLU A 128 1.62 -18.07 -7.76
N GLY A 129 0.32 -17.85 -7.50
CA GLY A 129 -0.61 -18.85 -7.02
C GLY A 129 -2.03 -18.29 -7.11
N ALA A 130 -2.72 -18.47 -8.25
CA ALA A 130 -3.59 -19.63 -8.45
C ALA A 130 -4.78 -19.58 -7.47
N GLU A 131 -5.90 -18.92 -7.79
CA GLU A 131 -6.97 -19.34 -8.71
C GLU A 131 -8.26 -19.74 -7.96
N GLU A 132 -9.37 -19.18 -8.45
CA GLU A 132 -10.76 -19.67 -8.43
C GLU A 132 -11.75 -19.20 -7.34
N GLY A 133 -12.70 -18.38 -7.79
CA GLY A 133 -14.15 -18.53 -7.60
C GLY A 133 -14.69 -18.25 -6.19
N GLY A 134 -15.57 -17.28 -5.96
CA GLY A 134 -16.75 -16.96 -6.76
C GLY A 134 -18.01 -17.32 -5.98
N GLU A 135 -18.81 -16.29 -5.71
CA GLU A 135 -20.27 -16.27 -5.47
C GLU A 135 -20.86 -16.51 -4.07
N GLU A 136 -21.35 -15.39 -3.52
CA GLU A 136 -22.75 -15.11 -3.11
C GLU A 136 -23.32 -15.95 -1.94
N GLY A 137 -23.72 -15.36 -0.81
CA GLY A 137 -24.73 -14.32 -0.68
C GLY A 137 -25.98 -14.95 -0.02
N GLY A 138 -26.39 -14.48 1.16
CA GLY A 138 -27.51 -15.07 1.89
C GLY A 138 -28.03 -14.18 3.02
N GLU A 139 -28.98 -13.33 2.64
CA GLU A 139 -29.69 -12.32 3.42
C GLU A 139 -30.27 -12.80 4.75
N GLU A 140 -30.12 -11.94 5.75
CA GLU A 140 -30.70 -11.97 7.07
C GLU A 140 -32.11 -11.34 7.08
N GLY A 141 -33.11 -12.16 7.44
CA GLY A 141 -34.50 -11.74 7.62
C GLY A 141 -34.95 -12.00 9.05
N ALA A 142 -35.22 -10.92 9.77
CA ALA A 142 -35.74 -10.87 11.13
C ALA A 142 -37.13 -11.51 11.28
N ASP A 143 -37.38 -12.21 12.40
CA ASP A 143 -38.72 -12.55 12.87
C ASP A 143 -38.79 -12.28 14.38
N GLU A 144 -39.53 -11.22 14.75
CA GLU A 144 -39.92 -10.92 16.12
C GLU A 144 -41.36 -11.38 16.38
N GLY A 145 -41.55 -12.11 17.47
CA GLY A 145 -42.62 -11.85 18.43
C GLY A 145 -43.94 -12.62 18.28
N GLY A 146 -44.35 -13.27 19.38
CA GLY A 146 -45.76 -13.63 19.58
C GLY A 146 -46.00 -14.80 20.53
N GLU A 147 -45.73 -14.62 21.82
CA GLU A 147 -46.30 -15.44 22.89
C GLU A 147 -47.78 -15.08 23.07
N ASP A 148 -48.70 -16.05 22.97
CA ASP A 148 -50.03 -15.92 23.56
C ASP A 148 -50.69 -17.29 23.85
N SER A 149 -51.54 -17.28 24.87
CA SER A 149 -52.55 -18.26 25.30
C SER A 149 -52.14 -19.42 26.22
N GLU A 150 -52.16 -19.09 27.52
CA GLU A 150 -52.76 -19.92 28.57
C GLU A 150 -54.30 -19.98 28.40
N GLU A 151 -54.89 -21.06 28.93
CA GLU A 151 -56.33 -21.43 29.09
C GLU A 151 -56.99 -22.34 28.02
#